data_AF-A0A1X2GPG5-F1
#
_entry.id   AF-A0A1X2GPG5-F1
#
_cell.length_a   1.000
_cell.length_b   1.000
_cell.length_c   1.000
_cell.angle_alpha   90.00
_cell.angle_beta   90.00
_cell.angle_gamma   90.00
#
_symmetry.space_group_name_H-M   'P 1'
#
loop_
_entity.id
_entity.type
_entity.pdbx_description
1 polymer ?
#
loop_
_entity_poly.entity_id
_entity_poly.type
_entity_poly.pdbx_seq_one_letter_code
_entity_poly.pdbx_strand_id
1 'polypeptide(L)'
;MSIHDPTDTIDITKHFNVVDAFNMPRLQYDYHRKVFLEASTPPNVLGTAKDKAEMYRDRLNLVKQRLLRNELFCPTTMHLDKESYIKITPVKALIGHDTERFTLFGMLTQLEENRYHLEDDDGNIELNLANMTYDTGLFTDGTFVLVTGIYENDRPFEVQDITFPPAEPRLTTDVYFPHVDFYGFPKTVVDEKRLQLEEERNDNIFFIVVSDVFLDQPKTMQALRRILDKYEHENIPLAFILIGNFASGSMVNAGMNIQDYQGKSKSDNLYALGELIGDFPTIASQTHFVVVPGPRDPWGGELLPQTPIPELFTRRLRQKIRHITFASNPCRIRYLSQDLLVFREDILNRLWRNTLLHPNTQAEPQPSLHLVKTIINQGHLCPLPLAVRPIYWSHDHALRLYPLPHTLIMADHSEKYAVNYEGTHSLNPGSFSSSDFIYSIYHPSQRTSESK
;
A
#
# COMPACT_ATOMS: atom_id res chain seq x y z
N MET A 1 -9.64 15.47 -43.83
CA MET A 1 -10.38 16.38 -42.93
C MET A 1 -9.53 16.57 -41.70
N SER A 2 -9.09 17.81 -41.49
CA SER A 2 -8.27 18.24 -40.36
C SER A 2 -9.12 18.27 -39.08
N ILE A 3 -8.69 17.57 -38.02
CA ILE A 3 -9.15 17.80 -36.64
C ILE A 3 -7.93 17.68 -35.72
N HIS A 4 -7.00 18.61 -35.87
CA HIS A 4 -6.16 19.03 -34.75
C HIS A 4 -6.71 20.37 -34.30
N ASP A 5 -7.58 20.34 -33.30
CA ASP A 5 -7.97 21.54 -32.56
C ASP A 5 -7.00 21.69 -31.38
N PRO A 6 -6.14 22.72 -31.34
CA PRO A 6 -5.06 22.84 -30.37
C PRO A 6 -5.42 23.82 -29.24
N THR A 7 -6.57 23.70 -28.56
CA THR A 7 -6.91 24.60 -27.42
C THR A 7 -7.94 24.05 -26.41
N ASP A 8 -8.10 22.73 -26.24
CA ASP A 8 -8.82 22.23 -25.05
C ASP A 8 -7.84 22.14 -23.88
N THR A 9 -7.78 23.19 -23.06
CA THR A 9 -7.08 23.18 -21.77
C THR A 9 -7.69 22.11 -20.90
N ILE A 10 -6.90 21.12 -20.47
CA ILE A 10 -7.37 20.05 -19.59
C ILE A 10 -7.72 20.67 -18.24
N ASP A 11 -8.98 20.48 -17.82
CA ASP A 11 -9.46 20.95 -16.53
C ASP A 11 -8.91 20.04 -15.42
N ILE A 12 -7.74 20.41 -14.88
CA ILE A 12 -7.00 19.66 -13.85
C ILE A 12 -7.89 19.33 -12.64
N THR A 13 -8.86 20.20 -12.31
CA THR A 13 -9.75 20.01 -11.15
C THR A 13 -10.66 18.79 -11.29
N LYS A 14 -10.94 18.34 -12.52
CA LYS A 14 -11.72 17.12 -12.79
C LYS A 14 -10.88 15.84 -12.79
N HIS A 15 -9.55 15.98 -12.71
CA HIS A 15 -8.60 14.87 -12.74
C HIS A 15 -7.93 14.64 -11.38
N PHE A 16 -8.62 14.97 -10.29
CA PHE A 16 -8.26 14.58 -8.92
C PHE A 16 -9.38 13.69 -8.36
N ASN A 17 -9.15 12.38 -8.37
CA ASN A 17 -10.16 11.39 -7.96
C ASN A 17 -9.64 10.56 -6.78
N VAL A 18 -10.51 10.29 -5.82
CA VAL A 18 -10.19 9.43 -4.66
C VAL A 18 -11.10 8.22 -4.70
N VAL A 19 -10.51 7.04 -4.59
CA VAL A 19 -11.22 5.76 -4.53
C VAL A 19 -11.07 5.15 -3.15
N ASP A 20 -12.23 4.76 -2.61
CA ASP A 20 -12.36 4.02 -1.37
C ASP A 20 -12.05 2.53 -1.58
N ALA A 21 -11.38 1.92 -0.61
CA ALA A 21 -11.04 0.50 -0.59
C ALA A 21 -12.25 -0.43 -0.75
N PHE A 22 -13.41 -0.04 -0.24
CA PHE A 22 -14.64 -0.83 -0.33
C PHE A 22 -15.32 -0.72 -1.71
N ASN A 23 -14.95 0.27 -2.52
CA ASN A 23 -15.54 0.52 -3.85
C ASN A 23 -14.70 -0.04 -5.00
N MET A 24 -13.55 -0.64 -4.71
CA MET A 24 -12.68 -1.19 -5.75
C MET A 24 -13.23 -2.46 -6.38
N PRO A 25 -13.02 -2.67 -7.70
CA PRO A 25 -13.40 -3.90 -8.36
C PRO A 25 -12.60 -5.08 -7.80
N ARG A 26 -13.30 -6.16 -7.44
CA ARG A 26 -12.66 -7.41 -7.01
C ARG A 26 -12.25 -8.19 -8.26
N LEU A 27 -10.99 -8.07 -8.65
CA LEU A 27 -10.43 -8.80 -9.79
C LEU A 27 -9.70 -10.08 -9.36
N GLN A 28 -9.89 -11.14 -10.13
CA GLN A 28 -9.22 -12.43 -9.99
C GLN A 28 -8.42 -12.74 -11.25
N TYR A 29 -7.22 -13.28 -11.08
CA TYR A 29 -6.37 -13.67 -12.20
C TYR A 29 -6.72 -15.09 -12.67
N ASP A 30 -7.07 -15.23 -13.94
CA ASP A 30 -7.28 -16.53 -14.59
C ASP A 30 -5.97 -16.99 -15.24
N TYR A 31 -5.39 -18.08 -14.74
CA TYR A 31 -4.12 -18.61 -15.27
C TYR A 31 -4.22 -19.21 -16.67
N HIS A 32 -5.35 -19.82 -17.01
CA HIS A 32 -5.51 -20.47 -18.29
C HIS A 32 -5.60 -19.42 -19.39
N ARG A 33 -6.36 -18.34 -19.12
CA ARG A 33 -6.58 -17.24 -20.05
C ARG A 33 -5.52 -16.15 -19.96
N LYS A 34 -4.76 -16.10 -18.86
CA LYS A 34 -3.78 -15.05 -18.52
C LYS A 34 -4.39 -13.65 -18.52
N VAL A 35 -5.59 -13.51 -17.96
CA VAL A 35 -6.34 -12.24 -17.88
C VAL A 35 -6.92 -12.04 -16.49
N PHE A 36 -7.20 -10.78 -16.15
CA PHE A 36 -7.99 -10.43 -14.98
C PHE A 36 -9.47 -10.43 -15.32
N LEU A 37 -10.27 -11.06 -14.46
CA LEU A 37 -11.73 -11.11 -14.57
C LEU A 37 -12.33 -10.55 -13.27
N GLU A 38 -13.45 -9.85 -13.40
CA GLU A 38 -14.24 -9.47 -12.23
C GLU A 38 -14.78 -10.73 -11.54
N ALA A 39 -14.66 -10.76 -10.21
CA ALA A 39 -15.20 -11.84 -9.41
C ALA A 39 -16.71 -11.93 -9.58
N SER A 40 -17.21 -13.15 -9.71
CA SER A 40 -18.65 -13.41 -9.90
C SER A 40 -19.52 -12.95 -8.72
N THR A 41 -18.95 -12.81 -7.53
CA THR A 41 -19.64 -12.40 -6.32
C THR A 41 -19.06 -11.09 -5.77
N PRO A 42 -19.90 -10.13 -5.38
CA PRO A 42 -19.44 -8.91 -4.75
C PRO A 42 -18.80 -9.22 -3.38
N PRO A 43 -17.82 -8.42 -2.93
CA PRO A 43 -17.20 -8.61 -1.63
C PRO A 43 -18.21 -8.32 -0.50
N ASN A 44 -18.09 -9.07 0.60
CA ASN A 44 -18.93 -8.93 1.79
C ASN A 44 -18.06 -8.89 3.04
N VAL A 45 -18.27 -7.89 3.89
CA VAL A 45 -17.60 -7.71 5.18
C VAL A 45 -17.62 -8.99 6.02
N LEU A 46 -18.72 -9.74 6.01
CA LEU A 46 -18.87 -11.04 6.67
C LEU A 46 -18.57 -12.17 5.67
N GLY A 47 -17.29 -12.37 5.38
CA GLY A 47 -16.81 -13.41 4.47
C GLY A 47 -17.06 -14.84 4.97
N THR A 48 -17.07 -15.78 4.04
CA THR A 48 -17.15 -17.22 4.30
C THR A 48 -15.76 -17.84 4.46
N ALA A 49 -15.68 -19.07 4.96
CA ALA A 49 -14.41 -19.81 5.01
C ALA A 49 -13.75 -19.95 3.62
N LYS A 50 -14.56 -19.97 2.55
CA LYS A 50 -14.05 -19.98 1.16
C LYS A 50 -13.34 -18.68 0.83
N ASP A 51 -13.89 -17.52 1.22
CA ASP A 51 -13.25 -16.22 0.99
C ASP A 51 -11.88 -16.15 1.68
N LYS A 52 -11.72 -16.76 2.87
CA LYS A 52 -10.40 -16.86 3.55
C LYS A 52 -9.39 -17.64 2.72
N ALA A 53 -9.78 -18.78 2.15
CA ALA A 53 -8.89 -19.60 1.33
C ALA A 53 -8.56 -18.90 -0.01
N GLU A 54 -9.56 -18.30 -0.65
CA GLU A 54 -9.41 -17.53 -1.88
C GLU A 54 -8.47 -16.33 -1.68
N MET A 55 -8.50 -15.66 -0.51
CA MET A 55 -7.59 -14.57 -0.17
C MET A 55 -6.11 -14.96 -0.35
N TYR A 56 -5.67 -16.04 0.32
CA TYR A 56 -4.27 -16.50 0.22
C TYR A 56 -3.95 -17.04 -1.17
N ARG A 57 -4.90 -17.73 -1.80
CA ARG A 57 -4.74 -18.21 -3.18
C ARG A 57 -4.54 -17.06 -4.15
N ASP A 58 -5.31 -15.99 -4.04
CA ASP A 58 -5.16 -14.80 -4.89
C ASP A 58 -3.82 -14.11 -4.65
N ARG A 59 -3.36 -13.99 -3.40
CA ARG A 59 -2.04 -13.43 -3.09
C ARG A 59 -0.91 -14.25 -3.72
N LEU A 60 -0.92 -15.57 -3.55
CA LEU A 60 0.01 -16.49 -4.20
C LEU A 60 -0.03 -16.27 -5.72
N ASN A 61 -1.24 -16.17 -6.27
CA ASN A 61 -1.43 -16.11 -7.70
C ASN A 61 -0.88 -14.84 -8.34
N LEU A 62 -1.07 -13.70 -7.68
CA LEU A 62 -0.57 -12.41 -8.13
C LEU A 62 0.96 -12.36 -8.16
N VAL A 63 1.61 -12.96 -7.17
CA VAL A 63 3.07 -13.02 -7.09
C VAL A 63 3.62 -14.04 -8.10
N LYS A 64 3.02 -15.24 -8.18
CA LYS A 64 3.42 -16.30 -9.11
C LYS A 64 3.33 -15.84 -10.57
N GLN A 65 2.23 -15.17 -10.95
CA GLN A 65 2.04 -14.75 -12.35
C GLN A 65 3.07 -13.72 -12.83
N ARG A 66 3.45 -12.74 -11.99
CA ARG A 66 4.50 -11.77 -12.35
C ARG A 66 5.89 -12.39 -12.33
N LEU A 67 6.13 -13.30 -11.39
CA LEU A 67 7.37 -14.04 -11.30
C LEU A 67 7.61 -14.86 -12.58
N LEU A 68 6.59 -15.56 -13.08
CA LEU A 68 6.67 -16.35 -14.31
C LEU A 68 6.72 -15.50 -15.60
N ARG A 69 6.47 -14.18 -15.51
CA ARG A 69 6.72 -13.25 -16.61
C ARG A 69 8.11 -12.64 -16.61
N ASN A 70 8.81 -12.71 -15.48
CA ASN A 70 10.16 -12.19 -15.38
C ASN A 70 11.11 -13.05 -16.22
N GLU A 71 11.97 -12.38 -17.00
CA GLU A 71 12.88 -13.02 -17.96
C GLU A 71 13.85 -14.01 -17.29
N LEU A 72 14.20 -13.79 -16.02
CA LEU A 72 15.07 -14.68 -15.24
C LEU A 72 14.44 -16.06 -14.98
N PHE A 73 13.10 -16.17 -15.02
CA PHE A 73 12.36 -17.38 -14.67
C PHE A 73 11.53 -17.94 -15.83
N CYS A 74 11.58 -17.29 -17.00
CA CYS A 74 10.80 -17.67 -18.17
C CYS A 74 11.72 -18.23 -19.27
N PRO A 75 11.53 -19.49 -19.70
CA PRO A 75 12.28 -20.02 -20.83
C PRO A 75 11.88 -19.31 -22.12
N THR A 76 12.79 -18.55 -22.73
CA THR A 76 12.54 -17.98 -24.07
C THR A 76 12.87 -19.01 -25.14
N THR A 77 12.10 -19.03 -26.23
CA THR A 77 12.30 -19.92 -27.39
C THR A 77 13.67 -19.78 -28.06
N MET A 78 14.47 -18.76 -27.71
CA MET A 78 15.80 -18.50 -28.28
C MET A 78 16.96 -19.02 -27.41
N HIS A 79 16.70 -19.44 -26.17
CA HIS A 79 17.73 -20.03 -25.31
C HIS A 79 17.48 -21.54 -25.16
N LEU A 80 18.16 -22.32 -26.00
CA LEU A 80 18.19 -23.79 -25.93
C LEU A 80 19.04 -24.32 -24.77
N ASP A 81 19.78 -23.44 -24.08
CA ASP A 81 20.67 -23.80 -22.99
C ASP A 81 19.93 -23.75 -21.64
N LYS A 82 19.97 -24.87 -20.90
CA LYS A 82 19.36 -24.99 -19.56
C LYS A 82 19.93 -24.02 -18.52
N GLU A 83 21.05 -23.36 -18.80
CA GLU A 83 21.72 -22.42 -17.89
C GLU A 83 21.21 -20.98 -18.01
N SER A 84 20.33 -20.67 -18.98
CA SER A 84 19.93 -19.28 -19.26
C SER A 84 18.80 -18.75 -18.37
N TYR A 85 18.15 -19.60 -17.57
CA TYR A 85 17.01 -19.21 -16.73
C TYR A 85 16.92 -20.08 -15.46
N ILE A 86 16.29 -19.54 -14.43
CA ILE A 86 16.05 -20.22 -13.16
C ILE A 86 14.72 -20.94 -13.24
N LYS A 87 14.76 -22.28 -13.25
CA LYS A 87 13.54 -23.10 -13.25
C LYS A 87 12.95 -23.19 -11.84
N ILE A 88 11.75 -22.66 -11.68
CA ILE A 88 10.94 -22.84 -10.47
C ILE A 88 10.34 -24.26 -10.49
N THR A 89 10.60 -25.02 -9.44
CA THR A 89 10.14 -26.40 -9.30
C THR A 89 9.00 -26.46 -8.28
N PRO A 90 7.83 -27.04 -8.61
CA PRO A 90 6.76 -27.27 -7.62
C PRO A 90 7.21 -28.24 -6.53
N VAL A 91 6.72 -28.08 -5.31
CA VAL A 91 7.10 -28.90 -4.15
C VAL A 91 6.86 -30.40 -4.43
N LYS A 92 5.72 -30.75 -5.02
CA LYS A 92 5.42 -32.15 -5.38
C LYS A 92 6.40 -32.79 -6.36
N ALA A 93 7.12 -31.99 -7.15
CA ALA A 93 8.06 -32.48 -8.15
C ALA A 93 9.44 -32.82 -7.56
N LEU A 94 9.66 -32.58 -6.26
CA LEU A 94 10.89 -32.98 -5.57
C LEU A 94 10.95 -34.48 -5.29
N ILE A 95 9.79 -35.12 -5.17
CA ILE A 95 9.69 -36.56 -4.84
C ILE A 95 10.31 -37.37 -5.99
N GLY A 96 11.32 -38.17 -5.66
CA GLY A 96 12.03 -39.04 -6.62
C GLY A 96 13.20 -38.39 -7.34
N HIS A 97 13.54 -37.13 -7.03
CA HIS A 97 14.78 -36.49 -7.44
C HIS A 97 15.67 -36.26 -6.22
N ASP A 98 16.79 -37.00 -6.15
CA ASP A 98 17.76 -36.85 -5.06
C ASP A 98 18.97 -36.03 -5.51
N THR A 99 19.51 -35.19 -4.61
CA THR A 99 20.81 -34.50 -4.74
C THR A 99 20.91 -33.39 -5.81
N GLU A 100 19.79 -32.96 -6.39
CA GLU A 100 19.75 -31.81 -7.29
C GLU A 100 19.50 -30.50 -6.52
N ARG A 101 20.00 -29.38 -7.08
CA ARG A 101 19.73 -28.04 -6.59
C ARG A 101 18.42 -27.55 -7.19
N PHE A 102 17.47 -27.15 -6.34
CA PHE A 102 16.15 -26.67 -6.74
C PHE A 102 15.94 -25.23 -6.30
N THR A 103 15.18 -24.49 -7.10
CA THR A 103 14.57 -23.22 -6.71
C THR A 103 13.06 -23.43 -6.58
N LEU A 104 12.53 -23.14 -5.40
CA LEU A 104 11.12 -23.26 -5.05
C LEU A 104 10.52 -21.86 -4.86
N PHE A 105 9.24 -21.74 -5.16
CA PHE A 105 8.45 -20.53 -4.89
C PHE A 105 7.25 -20.92 -4.03
N GLY A 106 7.03 -20.22 -2.93
CA GLY A 106 5.89 -20.47 -2.05
C GLY A 106 5.77 -19.46 -0.92
N MET A 107 4.77 -19.67 -0.08
CA MET A 107 4.52 -18.93 1.14
C MET A 107 5.35 -19.51 2.28
N LEU A 108 6.17 -18.67 2.93
CA LEU A 108 6.89 -19.02 4.14
C LEU A 108 5.91 -19.08 5.31
N THR A 109 5.87 -20.20 6.02
CA THR A 109 4.98 -20.43 7.15
C THR A 109 5.71 -20.99 8.36
N GLN A 110 5.20 -20.67 9.56
CA GLN A 110 5.67 -21.25 10.81
C GLN A 110 4.47 -21.87 11.55
N LEU A 111 4.27 -23.18 11.40
CA LEU A 111 3.15 -23.90 12.01
C LEU A 111 3.41 -24.23 13.49
N GLU A 112 4.67 -24.58 13.79
CA GLU A 112 5.16 -24.88 15.14
C GLU A 112 6.38 -24.01 15.41
N GLU A 113 6.66 -23.73 16.69
CA GLU A 113 7.80 -22.89 17.07
C GLU A 113 9.10 -23.48 16.51
N ASN A 114 9.87 -22.65 15.81
CA ASN A 114 11.11 -23.00 15.13
C ASN A 114 11.01 -24.07 14.01
N ARG A 115 9.80 -24.41 13.54
CA ARG A 115 9.61 -25.29 12.37
C ARG A 115 9.02 -24.52 11.20
N TYR A 116 9.86 -24.27 10.21
CA TYR A 116 9.55 -23.46 9.04
C TYR A 116 9.14 -24.34 7.88
N HIS A 117 8.13 -23.91 7.13
CA HIS A 117 7.65 -24.63 5.96
C HIS A 117 7.50 -23.67 4.78
N LEU A 118 7.64 -24.20 3.57
CA LEU A 118 7.25 -23.53 2.34
C LEU A 118 5.99 -24.19 1.80
N GLU A 119 4.94 -23.40 1.56
CA GLU A 119 3.67 -23.87 1.00
C GLU A 119 3.47 -23.29 -0.41
N ASP A 120 3.26 -24.15 -1.41
CA ASP A 120 2.90 -23.75 -2.77
C ASP A 120 1.41 -24.06 -3.07
N ASP A 121 1.02 -24.10 -4.35
CA ASP A 121 -0.36 -24.41 -4.74
C ASP A 121 -0.80 -25.85 -4.47
N ASP A 122 0.17 -26.75 -4.26
CA ASP A 122 0.04 -28.19 -4.38
C ASP A 122 0.54 -28.96 -3.15
N GLY A 123 1.46 -28.42 -2.36
CA GLY A 123 2.04 -29.10 -1.22
C GLY A 123 2.76 -28.16 -0.26
N ASN A 124 3.35 -28.78 0.77
CA ASN A 124 4.23 -28.11 1.72
C ASN A 124 5.50 -28.94 1.92
N ILE A 125 6.58 -28.27 2.31
CA ILE A 125 7.85 -28.90 2.65
C ILE A 125 8.50 -28.17 3.83
N GLU A 126 9.03 -28.93 4.78
CA GLU A 126 9.79 -28.37 5.92
C GLU A 126 11.14 -27.83 5.43
N LEU A 127 11.56 -26.67 5.95
CA LEU A 127 12.80 -25.99 5.58
C LEU A 127 13.81 -26.08 6.73
N ASN A 128 15.06 -26.43 6.40
CA ASN A 128 16.19 -26.20 7.28
C ASN A 128 16.84 -24.85 6.94
N LEU A 129 16.79 -23.90 7.87
CA LEU A 129 17.29 -22.52 7.70
C LEU A 129 18.64 -22.27 8.41
N ALA A 130 19.32 -23.31 8.90
CA ALA A 130 20.49 -23.15 9.75
C ALA A 130 21.70 -22.48 9.05
N ASN A 131 21.94 -22.79 7.77
CA ASN A 131 23.14 -22.39 7.03
C ASN A 131 22.80 -21.68 5.71
N MET A 132 21.85 -20.76 5.75
CA MET A 132 21.37 -20.05 4.56
C MET A 132 21.87 -18.59 4.49
N THR A 133 21.95 -18.06 3.27
CA THR A 133 22.08 -16.63 3.00
C THR A 133 20.72 -16.03 2.69
N TYR A 134 20.55 -14.75 3.01
CA TYR A 134 19.31 -14.03 2.72
C TYR A 134 19.60 -12.55 2.46
N ASP A 135 18.79 -12.00 1.57
CA ASP A 135 18.88 -10.61 1.16
C ASP A 135 18.17 -9.68 2.17
N THR A 136 18.17 -8.38 1.90
CA THR A 136 17.48 -7.37 2.68
C THR A 136 15.95 -7.48 2.48
N GLY A 137 15.22 -7.14 3.53
CA GLY A 137 13.78 -7.38 3.64
C GLY A 137 13.37 -7.81 5.05
N LEU A 138 12.06 -7.93 5.29
CA LEU A 138 11.45 -8.40 6.53
C LEU A 138 10.66 -9.68 6.21
N PHE A 139 11.30 -10.84 6.37
CA PHE A 139 10.69 -12.14 6.09
C PHE A 139 9.78 -12.54 7.25
N THR A 140 8.47 -12.38 7.10
CA THR A 140 7.47 -12.72 8.11
C THR A 140 6.68 -13.96 7.71
N ASP A 141 5.97 -14.55 8.66
CA ASP A 141 4.99 -15.60 8.38
C ASP A 141 3.92 -15.09 7.39
N GLY A 142 3.68 -15.85 6.33
CA GLY A 142 2.79 -15.48 5.23
C GLY A 142 3.42 -14.67 4.10
N THR A 143 4.74 -14.43 4.12
CA THR A 143 5.45 -13.81 2.97
C THR A 143 5.74 -14.83 1.88
N PHE A 144 5.65 -14.42 0.62
CA PHE A 144 6.06 -15.24 -0.52
C PHE A 144 7.56 -15.08 -0.78
N VAL A 145 8.25 -16.19 -0.92
CA VAL A 145 9.71 -16.24 -1.05
C VAL A 145 10.14 -17.18 -2.16
N LEU A 146 11.33 -16.91 -2.68
CA LEU A 146 12.12 -17.84 -3.47
C LEU A 146 13.12 -18.51 -2.54
N VAL A 147 13.14 -19.85 -2.56
CA VAL A 147 14.07 -20.64 -1.75
C VAL A 147 14.89 -21.50 -2.69
N THR A 148 16.21 -21.35 -2.63
CA THR A 148 17.13 -22.20 -3.39
C THR A 148 17.91 -23.09 -2.44
N GLY A 149 17.97 -24.39 -2.75
CA GLY A 149 18.57 -25.37 -1.85
C GLY A 149 18.65 -26.76 -2.44
N ILE A 150 18.92 -27.75 -1.58
CA ILE A 150 19.07 -29.15 -1.95
C ILE A 150 18.01 -29.98 -1.21
N TYR A 151 17.42 -30.94 -1.91
CA TYR A 151 16.54 -31.95 -1.34
C TYR A 151 17.24 -33.31 -1.33
N GLU A 152 17.28 -33.96 -0.16
CA GLU A 152 17.89 -35.29 0.00
C GLU A 152 17.02 -36.20 0.87
N ASN A 153 16.65 -37.37 0.35
CA ASN A 153 16.18 -38.53 1.14
C ASN A 153 15.08 -38.20 2.18
N ASP A 154 14.01 -37.50 1.78
CA ASP A 154 12.88 -37.14 2.64
C ASP A 154 13.26 -36.38 3.93
N ARG A 155 14.39 -35.66 3.91
CA ARG A 155 14.77 -34.71 4.96
C ARG A 155 14.16 -33.33 4.69
N PRO A 156 14.15 -32.44 5.71
CA PRO A 156 13.86 -31.02 5.48
C PRO A 156 14.72 -30.46 4.34
N PHE A 157 14.14 -29.58 3.54
CA PHE A 157 14.82 -28.94 2.42
C PHE A 157 15.96 -28.05 2.94
N GLU A 158 17.20 -28.37 2.56
CA GLU A 158 18.39 -27.65 3.01
C GLU A 158 18.52 -26.34 2.24
N VAL A 159 18.12 -25.23 2.88
CA VAL A 159 18.10 -23.91 2.25
C VAL A 159 19.52 -23.36 2.16
N GLN A 160 19.92 -22.97 0.96
CA GLN A 160 21.16 -22.24 0.71
C GLN A 160 20.91 -20.75 0.62
N ASP A 161 19.82 -20.34 -0.02
CA ASP A 161 19.48 -18.94 -0.26
C ASP A 161 17.97 -18.71 -0.18
N ILE A 162 17.57 -17.61 0.46
CA ILE A 162 16.18 -17.15 0.52
C ILE A 162 16.08 -15.67 0.14
N THR A 163 15.22 -15.39 -0.83
CA THR A 163 15.00 -14.04 -1.37
C THR A 163 13.53 -13.78 -1.59
N PHE A 164 13.15 -12.51 -1.73
CA PHE A 164 11.81 -12.19 -2.21
C PHE A 164 11.72 -12.34 -3.74
N PRO A 165 10.55 -12.74 -4.26
CA PRO A 165 10.31 -12.68 -5.70
C PRO A 165 10.43 -11.21 -6.17
N PRO A 166 11.07 -10.96 -7.33
CA PRO A 166 11.23 -9.61 -7.83
C PRO A 166 9.87 -8.96 -8.07
N ALA A 167 9.73 -7.68 -7.69
CA ALA A 167 8.56 -6.91 -8.08
C ALA A 167 8.55 -6.63 -9.59
N GLU A 168 7.36 -6.41 -10.13
CA GLU A 168 7.16 -6.02 -11.52
C GLU A 168 6.87 -4.51 -11.55
N PRO A 169 7.73 -3.69 -12.21
CA PRO A 169 7.48 -2.27 -12.37
C PRO A 169 6.12 -2.00 -13.03
N ARG A 170 5.50 -0.87 -12.66
CA ARG A 170 4.19 -0.45 -13.22
C ARG A 170 4.20 -0.41 -14.75
N LEU A 171 5.25 0.15 -15.35
CA LEU A 171 5.41 0.25 -16.80
C LEU A 171 5.30 -1.11 -17.50
N THR A 172 5.86 -2.17 -16.90
CA THR A 172 5.75 -3.54 -17.41
C THR A 172 4.32 -4.04 -17.28
N THR A 173 3.67 -3.81 -16.14
CA THR A 173 2.28 -4.22 -15.91
C THR A 173 1.31 -3.58 -16.91
N ASP A 174 1.49 -2.29 -17.19
CA ASP A 174 0.63 -1.51 -18.10
C ASP A 174 0.71 -2.03 -19.54
N VAL A 175 1.87 -2.54 -19.96
CA VAL A 175 2.03 -3.18 -21.29
C VAL A 175 1.27 -4.49 -21.38
N TYR A 176 1.29 -5.30 -20.31
CA TYR A 176 0.58 -6.58 -20.29
C TYR A 176 -0.94 -6.42 -20.11
N PHE A 177 -1.38 -5.41 -19.36
CA PHE A 177 -2.80 -5.21 -19.00
C PHE A 177 -3.31 -3.80 -19.27
N PRO A 178 -3.21 -3.27 -20.51
CA PRO A 178 -3.54 -1.87 -20.83
C PRO A 178 -5.04 -1.53 -20.70
N HIS A 179 -5.90 -2.55 -20.62
CA HIS A 179 -7.36 -2.37 -20.61
C HIS A 179 -8.00 -2.73 -19.25
N VAL A 180 -7.20 -3.14 -18.27
CA VAL A 180 -7.70 -3.56 -16.97
C VAL A 180 -7.79 -2.36 -16.05
N ASP A 181 -9.00 -2.05 -15.58
CA ASP A 181 -9.19 -1.08 -14.51
C ASP A 181 -9.06 -1.78 -13.15
N PHE A 182 -7.87 -1.75 -12.58
CA PHE A 182 -7.58 -2.39 -11.29
C PHE A 182 -8.22 -1.70 -10.09
N TYR A 183 -8.63 -0.44 -10.23
CA TYR A 183 -8.97 0.40 -9.09
C TYR A 183 -10.39 0.94 -9.14
N GLY A 184 -11.04 0.96 -10.31
CA GLY A 184 -12.40 1.49 -10.46
C GLY A 184 -12.44 3.01 -10.52
N PHE A 185 -11.40 3.64 -11.07
CA PHE A 185 -11.40 5.09 -11.24
C PHE A 185 -12.41 5.51 -12.31
N PRO A 186 -12.98 6.73 -12.23
CA PRO A 186 -13.82 7.25 -13.30
C PRO A 186 -13.10 7.18 -14.66
N LYS A 187 -13.79 6.68 -15.68
CA LYS A 187 -13.23 6.57 -17.02
C LYS A 187 -12.94 7.97 -17.57
N THR A 188 -11.68 8.20 -17.95
CA THR A 188 -11.24 9.45 -18.55
C THR A 188 -11.32 9.35 -20.07
N VAL A 189 -11.91 10.37 -20.72
CA VAL A 189 -11.99 10.45 -22.20
C VAL A 189 -10.67 10.97 -22.81
N VAL A 190 -9.86 11.64 -21.99
CA VAL A 190 -8.55 12.19 -22.39
C VAL A 190 -7.50 11.07 -22.43
N ASP A 191 -6.66 11.10 -23.46
CA ASP A 191 -5.52 10.20 -23.63
C ASP A 191 -4.52 10.33 -22.48
N GLU A 192 -4.04 9.20 -21.95
CA GLU A 192 -3.12 9.13 -20.81
C GLU A 192 -1.81 9.86 -21.08
N LYS A 193 -1.29 9.78 -22.32
CA LYS A 193 -0.07 10.51 -22.71
C LYS A 193 -0.24 12.03 -22.62
N ARG A 194 -1.45 12.55 -22.91
CA ARG A 194 -1.74 13.98 -22.77
C ARG A 194 -1.83 14.37 -21.30
N LEU A 195 -2.42 13.52 -20.46
CA LEU A 195 -2.46 13.75 -19.01
C LEU A 195 -1.06 13.78 -18.41
N GLN A 196 -0.16 12.89 -18.87
CA GLN A 196 1.24 12.86 -18.43
C GLN A 196 2.01 14.12 -18.85
N LEU A 197 1.82 14.60 -20.09
CA LEU A 197 2.44 15.86 -20.52
C LEU A 197 1.95 17.07 -19.71
N GLU A 198 0.66 17.13 -19.36
CA GLU A 198 0.14 18.20 -18.50
C GLU A 198 0.67 18.11 -17.06
N GLU A 199 0.85 16.90 -16.56
CA GLU A 199 1.45 16.66 -15.25
C GLU A 199 2.90 17.17 -15.19
N GLU A 200 3.71 16.89 -16.21
CA GLU A 200 5.11 17.35 -16.31
C GLU A 200 5.23 18.86 -16.51
N ARG A 201 4.26 19.49 -17.19
CA ARG A 201 4.23 20.94 -17.44
C ARG A 201 3.91 21.77 -16.19
N ASN A 202 3.13 21.22 -15.27
CA ASN A 202 2.62 21.94 -14.11
C ASN A 202 3.49 21.70 -12.86
N ASP A 203 4.70 22.28 -12.88
CA ASP A 203 5.69 22.16 -11.80
C ASP A 203 5.29 22.84 -10.48
N ASN A 204 4.41 23.84 -10.56
CA ASN A 204 3.88 24.57 -9.40
C ASN A 204 2.83 23.79 -8.60
N ILE A 205 2.37 22.63 -9.08
CA ILE A 205 1.39 21.80 -8.37
C ILE A 205 2.13 20.96 -7.32
N PHE A 206 1.58 20.92 -6.11
CA PHE A 206 2.09 20.10 -5.02
C PHE A 206 0.96 19.70 -4.06
N PHE A 207 1.19 18.61 -3.33
CA PHE A 207 0.30 18.10 -2.28
C PHE A 207 1.01 18.18 -0.93
N ILE A 208 0.28 18.57 0.11
CA ILE A 208 0.76 18.54 1.48
C ILE A 208 0.26 17.26 2.15
N VAL A 209 1.18 16.46 2.68
CA VAL A 209 0.90 15.18 3.33
C VAL A 209 1.25 15.27 4.79
N VAL A 210 0.26 15.08 5.67
CA VAL A 210 0.40 15.22 7.12
C VAL A 210 -0.19 13.98 7.79
N SER A 211 0.56 13.35 8.69
CA SER A 211 0.14 12.15 9.43
C SER A 211 0.14 12.39 10.94
N ASP A 212 -0.66 11.61 11.70
CA ASP A 212 -0.83 11.76 13.15
C ASP A 212 -1.21 13.21 13.53
N VAL A 213 -2.30 13.70 12.93
CA VAL A 213 -2.82 15.05 13.17
C VAL A 213 -3.67 15.07 14.45
N PHE A 214 -3.06 15.06 15.64
CA PHE A 214 -3.78 15.03 16.93
C PHE A 214 -4.53 16.34 17.20
N LEU A 215 -5.81 16.39 16.81
CA LEU A 215 -6.66 17.59 16.86
C LEU A 215 -7.05 17.99 18.28
N ASP A 216 -6.95 17.07 19.24
CA ASP A 216 -7.14 17.32 20.67
C ASP A 216 -5.99 18.14 21.29
N GLN A 217 -4.86 18.27 20.59
CA GLN A 217 -3.73 19.06 21.08
C GLN A 217 -3.76 20.50 20.53
N PRO A 218 -3.81 21.53 21.40
CA PRO A 218 -3.81 22.92 20.95
C PRO A 218 -2.58 23.31 20.13
N LYS A 219 -1.42 22.71 20.42
CA LYS A 219 -0.18 22.95 19.67
C LYS A 219 -0.29 22.47 18.22
N THR A 220 -0.91 21.32 17.99
CA THR A 220 -1.20 20.79 16.65
C THR A 220 -2.09 21.76 15.86
N MET A 221 -3.17 22.23 16.47
CA MET A 221 -4.08 23.21 15.84
C MET A 221 -3.38 24.53 15.50
N GLN A 222 -2.48 25.01 16.37
CA GLN A 222 -1.67 26.19 16.10
C GLN A 222 -0.65 25.96 14.97
N ALA A 223 -0.02 24.79 14.91
CA ALA A 223 0.92 24.43 13.85
C ALA A 223 0.21 24.31 12.50
N LEU A 224 -0.96 23.66 12.45
CA LEU A 224 -1.81 23.62 11.26
C LEU A 224 -2.21 25.03 10.80
N ARG A 225 -2.59 25.92 11.73
CA ARG A 225 -2.88 27.32 11.40
C ARG A 225 -1.70 27.99 10.70
N ARG A 226 -0.47 27.81 11.20
CA ARG A 226 0.74 28.39 10.59
C ARG A 226 0.99 27.84 9.18
N ILE A 227 0.74 26.55 8.97
CA ILE A 227 0.89 25.92 7.65
C ILE A 227 -0.16 26.48 6.69
N LEU A 228 -1.43 26.53 7.10
CA LEU A 228 -2.51 27.10 6.29
C LEU A 228 -2.24 28.58 5.97
N ASP A 229 -1.83 29.37 6.96
CA ASP A 229 -1.49 30.79 6.79
C ASP A 229 -0.33 30.97 5.81
N LYS A 230 0.74 30.17 5.93
CA LYS A 230 1.85 30.19 4.99
C LYS A 230 1.37 29.97 3.55
N TYR A 231 0.59 28.92 3.30
CA TYR A 231 0.20 28.55 1.95
C TYR A 231 -0.95 29.39 1.36
N GLU A 232 -1.78 30.00 2.20
CA GLU A 232 -2.78 30.99 1.76
C GLU A 232 -2.09 32.22 1.13
N HIS A 233 -0.91 32.60 1.62
CA HIS A 233 -0.17 33.78 1.16
C HIS A 233 0.95 33.48 0.14
N GLU A 234 1.56 32.30 0.17
CA GLU A 234 2.68 31.94 -0.72
C GLU A 234 2.21 31.27 -2.01
N ASN A 235 1.67 30.04 -1.90
CA ASN A 235 1.21 29.25 -3.05
C ASN A 235 0.17 28.23 -2.58
N ILE A 236 -0.96 28.15 -3.28
CA ILE A 236 -2.08 27.30 -2.87
C ILE A 236 -1.80 25.84 -3.29
N PRO A 237 -1.75 24.88 -2.36
CA PRO A 237 -1.60 23.46 -2.68
C PRO A 237 -2.84 22.96 -3.42
N LEU A 238 -2.65 22.03 -4.36
CA LEU A 238 -3.78 21.36 -5.00
C LEU A 238 -4.53 20.48 -3.99
N ALA A 239 -3.80 19.84 -3.06
CA ALA A 239 -4.38 18.96 -2.06
C ALA A 239 -3.68 19.00 -0.70
N PHE A 240 -4.46 18.87 0.37
CA PHE A 240 -4.03 18.45 1.70
C PHE A 240 -4.49 17.01 1.94
N ILE A 241 -3.56 16.10 2.19
CA ILE A 241 -3.81 14.72 2.60
C ILE A 241 -3.58 14.67 4.12
N LEU A 242 -4.67 14.73 4.88
CA LEU A 242 -4.68 14.69 6.33
C LEU A 242 -4.93 13.24 6.78
N ILE A 243 -3.92 12.64 7.39
CA ILE A 243 -3.91 11.24 7.77
C ILE A 243 -3.96 11.14 9.29
N GLY A 244 -4.81 10.27 9.80
CA GLY A 244 -4.95 9.99 11.22
C GLY A 244 -3.65 9.45 11.85
N ASN A 245 -3.59 9.27 13.17
CA ASN A 245 -4.73 9.40 14.09
C ASN A 245 -5.09 10.87 14.36
N PHE A 246 -6.38 11.16 14.55
CA PHE A 246 -6.90 12.51 14.81
C PHE A 246 -7.03 12.84 16.31
N ALA A 247 -6.73 11.87 17.18
CA ALA A 247 -6.69 12.04 18.62
C ALA A 247 -5.42 11.40 19.19
N SER A 248 -4.83 12.03 20.21
CA SER A 248 -3.61 11.51 20.84
C SER A 248 -3.82 10.25 21.69
N GLY A 249 -5.02 10.09 22.28
CA GLY A 249 -5.37 8.94 23.11
C GLY A 249 -5.95 7.76 22.33
N SER A 250 -5.49 6.54 22.64
CA SER A 250 -6.05 5.28 22.11
C SER A 250 -7.34 4.89 22.84
N MET A 251 -8.38 4.53 22.11
CA MET A 251 -9.65 4.03 22.68
C MET A 251 -9.73 2.49 22.76
N VAL A 252 -8.73 1.77 22.25
CA VAL A 252 -8.79 0.30 22.09
C VAL A 252 -8.94 -0.42 23.45
N ASN A 253 -8.58 0.22 24.56
CA ASN A 253 -8.70 -0.33 25.93
C ASN A 253 -9.41 0.60 26.92
N ALA A 254 -10.25 1.54 26.47
CA ALA A 254 -11.03 2.38 27.38
C ALA A 254 -12.17 1.55 28.01
N GLY A 255 -11.85 0.82 29.08
CA GLY A 255 -12.85 0.22 29.96
C GLY A 255 -13.84 1.29 30.41
N MET A 256 -15.14 1.00 30.23
CA MET A 256 -16.33 1.57 30.88
C MET A 256 -16.27 2.99 31.52
N ASN A 257 -15.58 3.97 30.92
CA ASN A 257 -15.72 5.38 31.32
C ASN A 257 -16.70 6.08 30.37
N ILE A 258 -17.95 6.13 30.83
CA ILE A 258 -19.13 6.67 30.14
C ILE A 258 -18.97 8.16 29.74
N GLN A 259 -18.02 8.89 30.31
CA GLN A 259 -17.77 10.30 29.99
C GLN A 259 -16.99 10.50 28.68
N ASP A 260 -16.04 9.62 28.34
CA ASP A 260 -15.27 9.67 27.08
C ASP A 260 -16.04 9.09 25.88
N TYR A 261 -17.15 8.38 26.15
CA TYR A 261 -18.09 7.88 25.14
C TYR A 261 -18.88 8.98 24.43
N GLN A 262 -18.87 10.21 24.97
CA GLN A 262 -19.48 11.32 24.27
C GLN A 262 -18.57 11.70 23.09
N GLY A 263 -18.82 11.06 21.93
CA GLY A 263 -18.30 11.47 20.63
C GLY A 263 -18.50 12.95 20.28
N LYS A 264 -19.18 13.73 21.14
CA LYS A 264 -19.18 15.19 21.19
C LYS A 264 -17.76 15.77 21.18
N SER A 265 -16.89 15.46 22.15
CA SER A 265 -15.56 16.10 22.25
C SER A 265 -14.70 15.89 21.00
N LYS A 266 -14.75 14.70 20.39
CA LYS A 266 -14.01 14.43 19.14
C LYS A 266 -14.70 14.97 17.89
N SER A 267 -16.04 14.99 17.85
CA SER A 267 -16.79 15.74 16.84
C SER A 267 -16.50 17.23 16.92
N ASP A 268 -16.24 17.74 18.13
CA ASP A 268 -15.90 19.13 18.40
C ASP A 268 -14.48 19.43 17.89
N ASN A 269 -13.53 18.48 18.01
CA ASN A 269 -12.18 18.64 17.44
C ASN A 269 -12.18 18.65 15.90
N LEU A 270 -12.90 17.72 15.27
CA LEU A 270 -13.10 17.78 13.81
C LEU A 270 -13.80 19.09 13.45
N TYR A 271 -14.86 19.48 14.16
CA TYR A 271 -15.52 20.76 13.93
C TYR A 271 -14.56 21.96 14.03
N ALA A 272 -13.69 21.99 15.04
CA ALA A 272 -12.69 23.04 15.22
C ALA A 272 -11.67 23.08 14.06
N LEU A 273 -11.32 21.93 13.48
CA LEU A 273 -10.54 21.87 12.24
C LEU A 273 -11.28 22.53 11.06
N GLY A 274 -12.59 22.36 10.98
CA GLY A 274 -13.43 22.97 9.95
C GLY A 274 -13.53 24.48 10.09
N GLU A 275 -13.66 24.99 11.32
CA GLU A 275 -13.60 26.43 11.59
C GLU A 275 -12.21 26.98 11.26
N LEU A 276 -11.15 26.28 11.66
CA LEU A 276 -9.77 26.68 11.35
C LEU A 276 -9.53 26.78 9.85
N ILE A 277 -9.93 25.79 9.05
CA ILE A 277 -9.78 25.84 7.59
C ILE A 277 -10.69 26.92 6.99
N GLY A 278 -11.89 27.12 7.57
CA GLY A 278 -12.82 28.17 7.15
C GLY A 278 -12.29 29.59 7.31
N ASP A 279 -11.31 29.82 8.18
CA ASP A 279 -10.61 31.11 8.31
C ASP A 279 -9.71 31.44 7.10
N PHE A 280 -9.42 30.45 6.25
CA PHE A 280 -8.58 30.56 5.05
C PHE A 280 -9.43 30.31 3.79
N PRO A 281 -10.17 31.33 3.30
CA PRO A 281 -11.20 31.14 2.29
C PRO A 281 -10.67 30.68 0.92
N THR A 282 -9.42 31.02 0.56
CA THR A 282 -8.84 30.57 -0.72
C THR A 282 -8.54 29.08 -0.66
N ILE A 283 -7.84 28.61 0.37
CA ILE A 283 -7.60 27.18 0.61
C ILE A 283 -8.92 26.42 0.73
N ALA A 284 -9.88 26.91 1.53
CA ALA A 284 -11.16 26.22 1.74
C ALA A 284 -11.99 26.05 0.46
N SER A 285 -11.79 26.91 -0.54
CA SER A 285 -12.53 26.92 -1.80
C SER A 285 -11.79 26.27 -2.99
N GLN A 286 -10.45 26.24 -2.98
CA GLN A 286 -9.64 25.77 -4.12
C GLN A 286 -8.91 24.45 -3.85
N THR A 287 -8.56 24.15 -2.59
CA THR A 287 -7.75 22.97 -2.26
C THR A 287 -8.61 21.74 -1.99
N HIS A 288 -8.16 20.57 -2.45
CA HIS A 288 -8.76 19.28 -2.12
C HIS A 288 -8.27 18.77 -0.77
N PHE A 289 -9.17 18.52 0.16
CA PHE A 289 -8.85 17.86 1.43
C PHE A 289 -9.21 16.37 1.35
N VAL A 290 -8.21 15.50 1.52
CA VAL A 290 -8.41 14.05 1.66
C VAL A 290 -8.13 13.69 3.11
N VAL A 291 -9.15 13.20 3.80
CA VAL A 291 -9.07 12.83 5.22
C VAL A 291 -9.10 11.31 5.35
N VAL A 292 -8.02 10.72 5.84
CA VAL A 292 -7.82 9.27 5.96
C VAL A 292 -7.78 8.89 7.44
N PRO A 293 -8.62 7.95 7.92
CA PRO A 293 -8.64 7.56 9.33
C PRO A 293 -7.39 6.77 9.71
N GLY A 294 -7.00 6.86 10.97
CA GLY A 294 -5.95 6.04 11.58
C GLY A 294 -6.50 4.90 12.44
N PRO A 295 -5.65 3.90 12.78
CA PRO A 295 -6.06 2.73 13.54
C PRO A 295 -6.44 2.98 14.99
N ARG A 296 -6.10 4.14 15.57
CA ARG A 296 -6.46 4.52 16.95
C ARG A 296 -7.60 5.52 17.01
N ASP A 297 -8.17 5.88 15.86
CA ASP A 297 -9.35 6.73 15.81
C ASP A 297 -10.58 6.00 16.37
N PRO A 298 -11.59 6.70 16.90
CA PRO A 298 -12.81 6.08 17.46
C PRO A 298 -13.61 5.23 16.46
N TRP A 299 -13.53 5.62 15.18
CA TRP A 299 -14.14 4.94 14.04
C TRP A 299 -13.14 4.02 13.33
N GLY A 300 -11.86 4.09 13.71
CA GLY A 300 -10.83 3.17 13.28
C GLY A 300 -10.94 1.88 14.09
N GLY A 301 -10.96 0.75 13.38
CA GLY A 301 -10.91 -0.58 14.01
C GLY A 301 -9.57 -1.26 13.77
N GLU A 302 -9.36 -2.38 14.45
CA GLU A 302 -8.21 -3.26 14.20
C GLU A 302 -8.36 -4.10 12.93
N LEU A 303 -9.36 -3.87 12.09
CA LEU A 303 -9.60 -4.59 10.83
C LEU A 303 -9.18 -3.72 9.64
N LEU A 304 -8.68 -4.35 8.58
CA LEU A 304 -8.41 -3.71 7.29
C LEU A 304 -9.30 -4.29 6.18
N PRO A 305 -9.69 -3.48 5.19
CA PRO A 305 -9.62 -2.01 5.17
C PRO A 305 -10.48 -1.36 6.27
N GLN A 306 -10.17 -0.14 6.66
CA GLN A 306 -10.98 0.67 7.59
C GLN A 306 -11.91 1.57 6.80
N THR A 307 -13.16 1.69 7.26
CA THR A 307 -14.16 2.57 6.64
C THR A 307 -13.80 4.05 6.84
N PRO A 308 -14.28 4.96 5.97
CA PRO A 308 -14.19 6.39 6.20
C PRO A 308 -14.77 6.82 7.55
N ILE A 309 -14.38 8.03 7.97
CA ILE A 309 -14.99 8.69 9.13
C ILE A 309 -16.51 8.85 8.87
N PRO A 310 -17.38 8.35 9.78
CA PRO A 310 -18.83 8.41 9.59
C PRO A 310 -19.35 9.83 9.36
N GLU A 311 -20.39 9.97 8.52
CA GLU A 311 -20.96 11.27 8.16
C GLU A 311 -21.41 12.08 9.39
N LEU A 312 -21.86 11.39 10.44
CA LEU A 312 -22.27 11.98 11.71
C LEU A 312 -21.21 12.93 12.29
N PHE A 313 -19.92 12.59 12.15
CA PHE A 313 -18.80 13.38 12.69
C PHE A 313 -18.27 14.42 11.70
N THR A 314 -18.64 14.33 10.42
CA THR A 314 -17.99 15.10 9.33
C THR A 314 -18.90 16.13 8.68
N ARG A 315 -20.21 16.12 8.97
CA ARG A 315 -21.22 17.02 8.40
C ARG A 315 -20.83 18.49 8.39
N ARG A 316 -20.33 19.01 9.51
CA ARG A 316 -19.96 20.44 9.62
C ARG A 316 -18.71 20.78 8.82
N LEU A 317 -17.73 19.86 8.75
CA LEU A 317 -16.54 20.02 7.90
C LEU A 317 -16.92 20.16 6.43
N ARG A 318 -17.82 19.30 5.97
CA ARG A 318 -18.34 19.31 4.59
C ARG A 318 -19.06 20.61 4.22
N GLN A 319 -19.58 21.35 5.21
CA GLN A 319 -20.23 22.64 4.98
C GLN A 319 -19.23 23.79 4.84
N LYS A 320 -18.05 23.67 5.45
CA LYS A 320 -17.01 24.72 5.46
C LYS A 320 -16.02 24.58 4.31
N ILE A 321 -15.76 23.36 3.86
CA ILE A 321 -14.72 23.05 2.88
C ILE A 321 -15.38 22.54 1.60
N ARG A 322 -15.11 23.22 0.48
CA ARG A 322 -15.76 22.93 -0.81
C ARG A 322 -15.38 21.56 -1.36
N HIS A 323 -14.09 21.22 -1.32
CA HIS A 323 -13.55 20.01 -1.90
C HIS A 323 -12.99 19.11 -0.80
N ILE A 324 -13.85 18.40 -0.07
CA ILE A 324 -13.42 17.47 0.98
C ILE A 324 -13.92 16.04 0.75
N THR A 325 -12.99 15.09 0.81
CA THR A 325 -13.23 13.65 0.72
C THR A 325 -12.76 12.97 2.00
N PHE A 326 -13.67 12.25 2.65
CA PHE A 326 -13.33 11.32 3.73
C PHE A 326 -13.21 9.94 3.12
N ALA A 327 -11.99 9.39 3.11
CA ALA A 327 -11.67 8.13 2.45
C ALA A 327 -11.44 7.00 3.46
N SER A 328 -11.47 5.76 3.00
CA SER A 328 -11.04 4.58 3.76
C SER A 328 -9.54 4.61 4.06
N ASN A 329 -9.08 3.69 4.90
CA ASN A 329 -7.67 3.37 5.06
C ASN A 329 -7.41 1.89 4.71
N PRO A 330 -6.62 1.59 3.66
CA PRO A 330 -5.99 2.54 2.72
C PRO A 330 -7.01 3.20 1.79
N CYS A 331 -6.56 4.19 1.01
CA CYS A 331 -7.28 4.72 -0.15
C CYS A 331 -6.32 4.96 -1.31
N ARG A 332 -6.87 5.15 -2.52
CA ARG A 332 -6.09 5.51 -3.71
C ARG A 332 -6.53 6.86 -4.25
N ILE A 333 -5.58 7.66 -4.70
CA ILE A 333 -5.80 8.97 -5.31
C ILE A 333 -5.23 8.91 -6.72
N ARG A 334 -6.04 9.26 -7.73
CA ARG A 334 -5.57 9.47 -9.09
C ARG A 334 -5.50 10.95 -9.38
N TYR A 335 -4.29 11.42 -9.69
CA TYR A 335 -4.05 12.76 -10.19
C TYR A 335 -3.54 12.67 -11.62
N LEU A 336 -4.32 13.14 -12.60
CA LEU A 336 -4.00 13.01 -14.02
C LEU A 336 -3.66 11.55 -14.39
N SER A 337 -2.40 11.27 -14.72
CA SER A 337 -1.92 9.92 -15.06
C SER A 337 -1.32 9.15 -13.87
N GLN A 338 -1.17 9.79 -12.71
CA GLN A 338 -0.53 9.20 -11.55
C GLN A 338 -1.52 8.55 -10.59
N ASP A 339 -1.03 7.49 -9.96
CA ASP A 339 -1.74 6.73 -8.92
C ASP A 339 -0.93 6.82 -7.63
N LEU A 340 -1.52 7.45 -6.62
CA LEU A 340 -0.99 7.53 -5.27
C LEU A 340 -1.79 6.57 -4.38
N LEU A 341 -1.10 5.78 -3.56
CA LEU A 341 -1.73 4.98 -2.51
C LEU A 341 -1.40 5.59 -1.15
N VAL A 342 -2.43 5.81 -0.32
CA VAL A 342 -2.27 6.27 1.06
C VAL A 342 -2.63 5.14 2.01
N PHE A 343 -1.72 4.80 2.91
CA PHE A 343 -1.91 3.77 3.92
C PHE A 343 -1.40 4.24 5.28
N ARG A 344 -2.27 4.22 6.29
CA ARG A 344 -1.96 4.58 7.67
C ARG A 344 -1.92 3.34 8.56
N GLU A 345 -0.73 2.92 8.94
CA GLU A 345 -0.54 1.84 9.91
C GLU A 345 0.88 1.93 10.49
N ASP A 346 1.06 1.49 11.74
CA ASP A 346 2.40 1.37 12.34
C ASP A 346 3.04 0.04 11.88
N ILE A 347 3.12 -0.14 10.55
CA ILE A 347 3.39 -1.41 9.88
C ILE A 347 4.85 -1.85 10.04
N LEU A 348 5.81 -0.92 10.08
CA LEU A 348 7.24 -1.22 10.24
C LEU A 348 7.46 -2.05 11.50
N ASN A 349 7.01 -1.54 12.64
CA ASN A 349 7.19 -2.18 13.93
C ASN A 349 6.43 -3.52 14.01
N ARG A 350 5.29 -3.65 13.32
CA ARG A 350 4.55 -4.92 13.26
C ARG A 350 5.32 -5.96 12.45
N LEU A 351 5.81 -5.61 11.26
CA LEU A 351 6.64 -6.51 10.46
C LEU A 351 7.91 -6.91 11.19
N TRP A 352 8.63 -5.93 11.75
CA TRP A 352 9.89 -6.14 12.45
C TRP A 352 9.79 -7.13 13.62
N ARG A 353 8.69 -7.08 14.39
CA ARG A 353 8.47 -7.99 15.52
C ARG A 353 8.03 -9.41 15.10
N ASN A 354 7.57 -9.58 13.86
CA ASN A 354 7.04 -10.85 13.36
C ASN A 354 7.95 -11.46 12.28
N THR A 355 9.19 -10.98 12.16
CA THR A 355 10.15 -11.56 11.23
C THR A 355 10.60 -12.93 11.72
N LEU A 356 10.54 -13.93 10.84
CA LEU A 356 11.06 -15.27 11.04
C LEU A 356 12.58 -15.33 10.89
N LEU A 357 13.14 -14.42 10.08
CA LEU A 357 14.58 -14.23 9.90
C LEU A 357 14.99 -12.87 10.48
N HIS A 358 16.11 -12.83 11.18
CA HIS A 358 16.66 -11.54 11.66
C HIS A 358 16.88 -10.61 10.46
N PRO A 359 16.43 -9.34 10.50
CA PRO A 359 16.70 -8.41 9.41
C PRO A 359 18.21 -8.22 9.20
N ASN A 360 18.66 -8.28 7.94
CA ASN A 360 20.07 -8.11 7.58
C ASN A 360 20.52 -6.64 7.67
N THR A 361 20.67 -6.14 8.89
CA THR A 361 21.05 -4.76 9.19
C THR A 361 22.51 -4.42 8.87
N GLN A 362 23.33 -5.45 8.59
CA GLN A 362 24.69 -5.25 8.10
C GLN A 362 24.71 -4.83 6.64
N ALA A 363 23.86 -5.46 5.81
CA ALA A 363 23.72 -5.13 4.40
C ALA A 363 22.90 -3.84 4.19
N GLU A 364 21.82 -3.66 4.96
CA GLU A 364 20.99 -2.45 4.91
C GLU A 364 20.69 -1.93 6.32
N PRO A 365 21.39 -0.87 6.78
CA PRO A 365 21.19 -0.32 8.11
C PRO A 365 19.83 0.36 8.30
N GLN A 366 19.17 0.82 7.23
CA GLN A 366 17.94 1.61 7.33
C GLN A 366 16.69 0.73 7.40
N PRO A 367 15.91 0.76 8.49
CA PRO A 367 14.68 -0.03 8.62
C PRO A 367 13.61 0.28 7.56
N SER A 368 13.56 1.53 7.10
CA SER A 368 12.62 1.99 6.06
C SER A 368 12.86 1.28 4.72
N LEU A 369 14.12 1.02 4.35
CA LEU A 369 14.46 0.33 3.11
C LEU A 369 14.07 -1.16 3.17
N HIS A 370 14.26 -1.80 4.33
CA HIS A 370 13.72 -3.14 4.58
C HIS A 370 12.19 -3.19 4.42
N LEU A 371 11.46 -2.21 4.98
CA LEU A 371 10.00 -2.12 4.85
C LEU A 371 9.57 -1.96 3.38
N VAL A 372 10.12 -0.96 2.68
CA VAL A 372 9.71 -0.62 1.31
C VAL A 372 9.97 -1.81 0.37
N LYS A 373 11.14 -2.44 0.48
CA LYS A 373 11.48 -3.63 -0.28
C LYS A 373 10.51 -4.79 -0.01
N THR A 374 10.15 -5.00 1.25
CA THR A 374 9.18 -6.04 1.65
C THR A 374 7.81 -5.78 1.03
N ILE A 375 7.25 -4.59 1.23
CA ILE A 375 5.89 -4.25 0.77
C ILE A 375 5.78 -4.34 -0.76
N ILE A 376 6.76 -3.81 -1.49
CA ILE A 376 6.76 -3.81 -2.96
C ILE A 376 6.98 -5.23 -3.52
N ASN A 377 7.94 -5.99 -3.00
CA ASN A 377 8.20 -7.36 -3.46
C ASN A 377 7.14 -8.37 -3.02
N GLN A 378 6.37 -8.08 -1.96
CA GLN A 378 5.17 -8.87 -1.64
C GLN A 378 3.95 -8.45 -2.45
N GLY A 379 3.95 -7.24 -3.03
CA GLY A 379 2.79 -6.73 -3.76
C GLY A 379 1.56 -6.56 -2.87
N HIS A 380 1.75 -6.32 -1.56
CA HIS A 380 0.68 -6.27 -0.58
C HIS A 380 1.05 -5.35 0.60
N LEU A 381 0.12 -4.50 1.04
CA LEU A 381 0.36 -3.52 2.11
C LEU A 381 0.54 -4.13 3.50
N CYS A 382 0.04 -5.34 3.69
CA CYS A 382 0.10 -6.04 4.97
C CYS A 382 0.44 -7.53 4.78
N PRO A 383 1.70 -7.88 4.50
CA PRO A 383 2.15 -9.26 4.35
C PRO A 383 2.36 -9.91 5.72
N LEU A 384 1.34 -9.84 6.57
CA LEU A 384 1.34 -10.40 7.92
C LEU A 384 0.24 -11.47 8.06
N PRO A 385 0.37 -12.39 9.04
CA PRO A 385 -0.70 -13.32 9.37
C PRO A 385 -1.93 -12.59 9.88
N LEU A 386 -3.12 -13.14 9.60
CA LEU A 386 -4.39 -12.61 10.07
C LEU A 386 -4.49 -12.49 11.60
N ALA A 387 -3.74 -13.33 12.33
CA ALA A 387 -3.66 -13.27 13.80
C ALA A 387 -2.94 -12.01 14.31
N VAL A 388 -1.99 -11.47 13.53
CA VAL A 388 -1.25 -10.25 13.85
C VAL A 388 -1.97 -9.02 13.35
N ARG A 389 -2.53 -9.10 12.13
CA ARG A 389 -3.31 -8.01 11.52
C ARG A 389 -4.55 -8.56 10.81
N PRO A 390 -5.73 -8.47 11.45
CA PRO A 390 -6.98 -8.92 10.86
C PRO A 390 -7.35 -8.14 9.59
N ILE A 391 -7.82 -8.87 8.56
CA ILE A 391 -8.27 -8.33 7.27
C ILE A 391 -9.62 -8.96 6.93
N TYR A 392 -10.54 -8.17 6.38
CA TYR A 392 -11.76 -8.67 5.78
C TYR A 392 -11.41 -9.50 4.55
N TRP A 393 -11.62 -10.82 4.61
CA TRP A 393 -11.12 -11.77 3.61
C TRP A 393 -11.55 -11.43 2.18
N SER A 394 -12.80 -11.01 2.01
CA SER A 394 -13.38 -10.64 0.71
C SER A 394 -12.91 -9.27 0.18
N HIS A 395 -12.30 -8.44 1.03
CA HIS A 395 -11.78 -7.10 0.70
C HIS A 395 -10.25 -7.02 0.71
N ASP A 396 -9.56 -8.16 0.80
CA ASP A 396 -8.10 -8.23 0.72
C ASP A 396 -7.55 -7.63 -0.58
N HIS A 397 -8.34 -7.67 -1.66
CA HIS A 397 -7.94 -7.07 -2.94
C HIS A 397 -7.67 -5.57 -2.85
N ALA A 398 -8.29 -4.89 -1.90
CA ALA A 398 -8.07 -3.46 -1.70
C ALA A 398 -6.66 -3.14 -1.19
N LEU A 399 -6.02 -4.09 -0.51
CA LEU A 399 -4.68 -3.97 0.09
C LEU A 399 -3.54 -4.38 -0.87
N ARG A 400 -3.87 -4.82 -2.09
CA ARG A 400 -2.90 -5.24 -3.11
C ARG A 400 -2.15 -4.06 -3.70
N LEU A 401 -0.87 -4.24 -3.94
CA LEU A 401 -0.01 -3.36 -4.73
C LEU A 401 0.20 -3.98 -6.11
N TYR A 402 -0.89 -4.12 -6.86
CA TYR A 402 -0.87 -4.59 -8.24
C TYR A 402 -1.91 -3.84 -9.10
N PRO A 403 -1.49 -3.08 -10.13
CA PRO A 403 -0.10 -2.70 -10.41
C PRO A 403 0.54 -1.94 -9.24
N LEU A 404 1.87 -1.78 -9.28
CA LEU A 404 2.54 -0.87 -8.36
C LEU A 404 2.05 0.57 -8.57
N PRO A 405 1.80 1.34 -7.50
CA PRO A 405 1.44 2.75 -7.62
C PRO A 405 2.65 3.58 -8.08
N HIS A 406 2.39 4.78 -8.57
CA HIS A 406 3.45 5.76 -8.83
C HIS A 406 4.04 6.27 -7.52
N THR A 407 3.20 6.44 -6.50
CA THR A 407 3.63 6.88 -5.17
C THR A 407 2.91 6.12 -4.08
N LEU A 408 3.67 5.69 -3.08
CA LEU A 408 3.21 4.94 -1.93
C LEU A 408 3.46 5.77 -0.66
N ILE A 409 2.39 6.34 -0.10
CA ILE A 409 2.41 7.09 1.14
C ILE A 409 2.13 6.11 2.30
N MET A 410 3.19 5.67 2.97
CA MET A 410 3.12 4.85 4.17
C MET A 410 3.24 5.74 5.39
N ALA A 411 2.10 6.20 5.87
CA ALA A 411 2.00 6.96 7.10
C ALA A 411 2.21 6.02 8.30
N ASP A 412 3.46 5.98 8.78
CA ASP A 412 3.90 5.18 9.91
C ASP A 412 4.42 6.12 11.01
N HIS A 413 4.34 5.70 12.26
CA HIS A 413 4.93 6.42 13.39
C HIS A 413 6.47 6.36 13.41
N SER A 414 7.09 5.60 12.51
CA SER A 414 8.54 5.57 12.33
C SER A 414 9.13 6.90 11.85
N GLU A 415 10.45 6.97 11.77
CA GLU A 415 11.15 8.10 11.17
C GLU A 415 10.67 8.36 9.72
N LYS A 416 10.71 9.64 9.34
CA LYS A 416 10.37 10.07 7.98
C LYS A 416 11.39 9.54 6.98
N TYR A 417 10.93 9.22 5.78
CA TYR A 417 11.79 8.80 4.67
C TYR A 417 11.12 9.10 3.34
N ALA A 418 11.92 9.15 2.29
CA ALA A 418 11.49 9.21 0.90
C ALA A 418 12.49 8.41 0.06
N VAL A 419 12.04 7.34 -0.58
CA VAL A 419 12.90 6.39 -1.30
C VAL A 419 12.22 5.90 -2.57
N ASN A 420 13.01 5.62 -3.61
CA ASN A 420 12.50 5.05 -4.85
C ASN A 420 12.92 3.57 -4.93
N TYR A 421 11.96 2.70 -5.22
CA TYR A 421 12.22 1.27 -5.43
C TYR A 421 11.29 0.75 -6.53
N GLU A 422 11.84 0.07 -7.54
CA GLU A 422 11.09 -0.53 -8.67
C GLU A 422 10.11 0.44 -9.35
N GLY A 423 10.53 1.70 -9.52
CA GLY A 423 9.72 2.76 -10.15
C GLY A 423 8.62 3.35 -9.27
N THR A 424 8.52 2.95 -7.99
CA THR A 424 7.57 3.50 -7.01
C THR A 424 8.26 4.46 -6.06
N HIS A 425 7.74 5.69 -5.93
CA HIS A 425 8.19 6.65 -4.93
C HIS A 425 7.49 6.37 -3.59
N SER A 426 8.22 5.84 -2.61
CA SER A 426 7.67 5.53 -1.28
C SER A 426 8.07 6.60 -0.27
N LEU A 427 7.11 7.13 0.48
CA LEU A 427 7.37 8.15 1.48
C LEU A 427 6.59 7.92 2.78
N ASN A 428 7.20 8.30 3.90
CA ASN A 428 6.55 8.45 5.19
C ASN A 428 6.68 9.91 5.64
N PRO A 429 5.57 10.65 5.83
CA PRO A 429 5.63 12.02 6.32
C PRO A 429 6.13 12.15 7.77
N GLY A 430 6.12 11.05 8.54
CA GLY A 430 6.38 11.06 9.97
C GLY A 430 5.19 11.56 10.78
N SER A 431 5.33 11.56 12.11
CA SER A 431 4.26 11.95 13.03
C SER A 431 4.23 13.46 13.23
N PHE A 432 3.25 14.16 12.67
CA PHE A 432 3.16 15.62 12.75
C PHE A 432 3.14 16.11 14.20
N SER A 433 2.21 15.59 15.02
CA SER A 433 2.09 16.02 16.41
C SER A 433 3.21 15.54 17.34
N SER A 434 3.99 14.53 16.93
CA SER A 434 5.05 13.95 17.80
C SER A 434 6.47 14.31 17.37
N SER A 435 6.66 14.85 16.17
CA SER A 435 7.97 15.10 15.57
C SER A 435 8.10 16.55 15.12
N ASP A 436 7.93 17.50 16.05
CA ASP A 436 8.12 18.94 15.80
C ASP A 436 7.32 19.51 14.61
N PHE A 437 6.12 18.96 14.35
CA PHE A 437 5.22 19.43 13.29
C PHE A 437 5.78 19.27 11.86
N ILE A 438 6.58 18.22 11.64
CA ILE A 438 7.07 17.85 10.30
C ILE A 438 5.94 17.38 9.39
N TYR A 439 6.05 17.68 8.11
CA TYR A 439 5.15 17.19 7.06
C TYR A 439 5.92 16.97 5.76
N SER A 440 5.29 16.33 4.79
CA SER A 440 5.87 16.15 3.45
C SER A 440 5.13 16.96 2.40
N ILE A 441 5.88 17.47 1.43
CA ILE A 441 5.37 18.08 0.22
C ILE A 441 5.69 17.13 -0.91
N TYR A 442 4.66 16.72 -1.65
CA TYR A 442 4.81 15.86 -2.82
C TYR A 442 4.60 16.68 -4.10
N HIS A 443 5.55 16.55 -5.03
CA HIS A 443 5.56 17.23 -6.32
C HIS A 443 5.23 16.21 -7.43
N PRO A 444 3.98 16.16 -7.93
CA PRO A 444 3.61 15.20 -8.97
C PRO A 444 4.46 15.34 -10.23
N SER A 445 4.74 16.55 -10.71
CA SER A 445 5.53 16.79 -11.93
C SER A 445 6.88 16.06 -11.96
N GLN A 446 7.54 15.95 -10.81
CA GLN A 446 8.85 15.29 -10.65
C GLN A 446 8.74 13.91 -10.00
N ARG A 447 7.58 13.56 -9.44
CA ARG A 447 7.33 12.35 -8.64
C ARG A 447 8.30 12.23 -7.45
N THR A 448 8.59 13.37 -6.83
CA THR A 448 9.48 13.48 -5.67
C THR A 448 8.73 14.07 -4.47
N SER A 449 9.31 13.90 -3.29
CA SER A 449 8.85 14.58 -2.09
C SER A 449 9.98 15.22 -1.32
N GLU A 450 9.66 16.27 -0.58
CA GLU A 450 10.54 16.91 0.40
C GLU A 450 9.85 16.95 1.77
N SER A 451 10.64 16.80 2.83
CA SER A 451 10.14 17.03 4.19
C SER A 451 10.37 18.48 4.60
N LYS A 452 9.40 19.07 5.29
CA LYS A 452 9.51 20.39 5.92
C LYS A 452 9.46 20.30 7.43
#